data_AF-A0AB32TT39-F1
#
_entry.id   AF-A0AB32TT39-F1
#
_cell.length_a   1.000
_cell.length_b   1.000
_cell.length_c   1.000
_cell.angle_alpha   90.00
_cell.angle_beta   90.00
_cell.angle_gamma   90.00
#
_symmetry.space_group_name_H-M   'P 1'
#
loop_
_entity.id
_entity.type
_entity.pdbx_description
1 polymer ?
#
loop_
_entity_poly.entity_id
_entity_poly.type
_entity_poly.pdbx_seq_one_letter_code
_entity_poly.pdbx_strand_id
1 'polypeptide(L)'
;MCVFLCSDVCFLTLDPNTAHTRLILSEENREVKSVRENQPYPDHPHRFDVYPQVLCRESVCGRCYWEIDWSGDDGVFISVSYKSIRRKGGGRECEFGRNAQSWSLRCDSSSFTFRHNHTRTDLPVEPLSRRIGVFVDHSAGTLIFYNIYRDTMSLIHSVQTTFTEPLCAGFGFNPGSSVKLS
;
A
#
# COMPACT_ATOMS: atom_id res chain seq x y z
N MET A 1 -8.65 -3.10 -18.55
CA MET A 1 -9.00 -3.89 -17.35
C MET A 1 -9.39 -5.30 -17.78
N CYS A 2 -8.76 -6.35 -17.24
CA CYS A 2 -9.21 -7.73 -17.49
C CYS A 2 -10.66 -7.90 -17.02
N VAL A 3 -11.53 -8.43 -17.87
CA VAL A 3 -12.96 -8.64 -17.57
C VAL A 3 -13.20 -9.40 -16.26
N PHE A 4 -12.25 -10.27 -15.85
CA PHE A 4 -12.33 -11.05 -14.62
C PHE A 4 -12.17 -10.25 -13.32
N LEU A 5 -11.54 -9.06 -13.36
CA LEU A 5 -11.34 -8.22 -12.18
C LEU A 5 -12.44 -7.17 -12.02
N CYS A 6 -13.27 -6.96 -13.05
CA CYS A 6 -14.29 -5.91 -13.05
C CYS A 6 -15.37 -6.16 -11.97
N SER A 7 -15.65 -7.42 -11.61
CA SER A 7 -16.58 -7.77 -10.53
C SER A 7 -16.01 -7.57 -9.14
N ASP A 8 -14.69 -7.41 -9.02
CA ASP A 8 -13.98 -7.39 -7.74
C ASP A 8 -13.48 -5.98 -7.37
N VAL A 9 -13.88 -4.94 -8.11
CA VAL A 9 -13.39 -3.57 -7.91
C VAL A 9 -13.84 -3.01 -6.56
N CYS A 10 -12.87 -2.52 -5.79
CA CYS A 10 -13.08 -1.92 -4.49
C CYS A 10 -12.85 -0.41 -4.52
N PHE A 11 -13.80 0.34 -3.95
CA PHE A 11 -13.63 1.75 -3.68
C PHE A 11 -13.02 1.94 -2.29
N LEU A 12 -11.80 2.47 -2.25
CA LEU A 12 -11.04 2.70 -1.02
C LEU A 12 -10.90 4.20 -0.73
N THR A 13 -10.82 4.55 0.55
CA THR A 13 -10.53 5.89 1.04
C THR A 13 -9.47 5.82 2.14
N LEU A 14 -8.56 6.80 2.16
CA LEU A 14 -7.50 6.90 3.16
C LEU A 14 -8.09 7.29 4.51
N ASP A 15 -7.63 6.68 5.61
CA ASP A 15 -8.09 6.99 6.96
C ASP A 15 -7.22 8.11 7.59
N PRO A 16 -7.77 9.32 7.78
CA PRO A 16 -7.05 10.45 8.39
C PRO A 16 -6.59 10.18 9.82
N ASN A 17 -7.21 9.24 10.53
CA ASN A 17 -6.85 8.85 11.89
C ASN A 17 -5.61 7.95 11.94
N THR A 18 -5.18 7.40 10.80
CA THR A 18 -3.97 6.58 10.68
C THR A 18 -2.78 7.35 10.10
N ALA A 19 -3.05 8.37 9.29
CA ALA A 19 -2.04 9.10 8.53
C ALA A 19 -0.97 9.73 9.42
N HIS A 20 0.29 9.40 9.15
CA HIS A 20 1.42 10.08 9.77
C HIS A 20 1.37 11.60 9.53
N THR A 21 1.86 12.41 10.48
CA THR A 21 1.77 13.88 10.43
C THR A 21 2.53 14.50 9.25
N ARG A 22 3.47 13.79 8.63
CA ARG A 22 4.14 14.23 7.39
C ARG A 22 3.39 13.89 6.08
N LEU A 23 2.13 13.46 6.18
CA LEU A 23 1.30 13.14 5.03
C LEU A 23 0.15 14.14 4.91
N ILE A 24 -0.08 14.69 3.73
CA ILE A 24 -1.27 15.49 3.41
C ILE A 24 -2.25 14.61 2.66
N LEU A 25 -3.48 14.54 3.15
CA LEU A 25 -4.60 13.89 2.47
C LEU A 25 -5.40 14.95 1.67
N SER A 26 -5.81 14.59 0.47
CA SER A 26 -6.54 15.46 -0.46
C SER A 26 -7.51 14.65 -1.33
N GLU A 27 -8.27 15.31 -2.20
CA GLU A 27 -9.22 14.66 -3.13
C GLU A 27 -10.18 13.71 -2.40
N GLU A 28 -10.88 14.20 -1.37
CA GLU A 28 -11.80 13.38 -0.55
C GLU A 28 -11.11 12.13 0.06
N ASN A 29 -9.85 12.28 0.49
CA ASN A 29 -9.00 11.20 1.00
C ASN A 29 -8.68 10.11 -0.04
N ARG A 30 -8.58 10.48 -1.31
CA ARG A 30 -8.15 9.57 -2.40
C ARG A 30 -6.72 9.83 -2.84
N GLU A 31 -6.13 10.94 -2.44
CA GLU A 31 -4.74 11.27 -2.76
C GLU A 31 -3.95 11.63 -1.50
N VAL A 32 -2.70 11.18 -1.45
CA VAL A 32 -1.78 11.43 -0.35
C VAL A 32 -0.40 11.83 -0.86
N LYS A 33 0.16 12.86 -0.24
CA LYS A 33 1.50 13.39 -0.54
C LYS A 33 2.36 13.45 0.71
N SER A 34 3.61 13.04 0.58
CA SER A 34 4.64 13.19 1.60
C SER A 34 5.24 14.59 1.58
N VAL A 35 5.26 15.25 2.74
CA VAL A 35 5.80 16.60 2.94
C VAL A 35 6.78 16.63 4.12
N ARG A 36 7.54 17.72 4.26
CA ARG A 36 8.52 17.84 5.35
C ARG A 36 7.85 18.30 6.65
N GLU A 37 6.86 19.16 6.51
CA GLU A 37 6.14 19.82 7.58
C GLU A 37 5.13 18.88 8.24
N ASN A 38 4.99 18.99 9.56
CA ASN A 38 3.97 18.26 10.28
C ASN A 38 2.61 18.94 10.09
N GLN A 39 1.62 18.16 9.69
CA GLN A 39 0.23 18.56 9.59
C GLN A 39 -0.40 18.60 10.98
N PRO A 40 -1.36 19.51 11.22
CA PRO A 40 -1.99 19.72 12.53
C PRO A 40 -3.02 18.62 12.86
N TYR A 41 -2.66 17.36 12.62
CA TYR A 41 -3.53 16.24 12.96
C TYR A 41 -3.54 16.02 14.48
N PRO A 42 -4.71 15.81 15.09
CA PRO A 42 -4.79 15.49 16.50
C PRO A 42 -4.11 14.16 16.79
N ASP A 43 -3.56 14.02 18.00
CA ASP A 43 -3.05 12.73 18.43
C ASP A 43 -4.17 11.69 18.42
N HIS A 44 -3.81 10.47 18.01
CA HIS A 44 -4.77 9.39 17.82
C HIS A 44 -4.07 8.03 18.03
N PRO A 45 -4.69 7.06 18.73
CA PRO A 45 -4.07 5.76 19.00
C PRO A 45 -3.71 4.98 17.73
N HIS A 46 -4.47 5.18 16.64
CA HIS A 46 -4.23 4.51 15.35
C HIS A 46 -3.27 5.25 14.41
N ARG A 47 -2.79 6.44 14.79
CA ARG A 47 -1.87 7.24 13.97
C ARG A 47 -0.46 6.68 14.01
N PHE A 48 0.15 6.46 12.84
CA PHE A 48 1.58 6.19 12.75
C PHE A 48 2.38 7.42 13.18
N ASP A 49 3.36 7.24 14.07
CA ASP A 49 4.08 8.36 14.71
C ASP A 49 5.53 8.54 14.22
N VAL A 50 6.16 7.49 13.68
CA VAL A 50 7.56 7.53 13.22
C VAL A 50 7.68 7.38 11.71
N TYR A 51 7.01 6.40 11.13
CA TYR A 51 7.11 6.09 9.71
C TYR A 51 6.01 6.81 8.91
N PRO A 52 6.33 7.56 7.84
CA PRO A 52 5.34 8.19 6.96
C PRO A 52 4.46 7.17 6.24
N GLN A 53 3.37 6.76 6.90
CA GLN A 53 2.46 5.71 6.45
C GLN A 53 0.99 6.07 6.74
N VAL A 54 0.08 5.45 5.98
CA VAL A 54 -1.37 5.57 6.13
C VAL A 54 -2.03 4.25 5.71
N LEU A 55 -3.18 3.93 6.30
CA LEU A 55 -4.06 2.85 5.85
C LEU A 55 -5.33 3.41 5.22
N CYS A 56 -5.96 2.62 4.36
CA CYS A 56 -7.35 2.82 3.98
C CYS A 56 -8.30 2.45 5.12
N ARG A 57 -9.50 3.05 5.10
CA ARG A 57 -10.56 2.83 6.08
C ARG A 57 -11.23 1.47 5.90
N GLU A 58 -11.46 1.08 4.66
CA GLU A 58 -12.19 -0.12 4.27
C GLU A 58 -11.36 -1.37 4.56
N SER A 59 -12.06 -2.42 5.00
CA SER A 59 -11.46 -3.76 5.12
C SER A 59 -11.55 -4.50 3.80
N VAL A 60 -10.50 -5.25 3.47
CA VAL A 60 -10.45 -6.20 2.36
C VAL A 60 -10.64 -7.60 2.94
N CYS A 61 -11.88 -8.10 2.90
CA CYS A 61 -12.28 -9.39 3.51
C CYS A 61 -12.68 -10.48 2.50
N GLY A 62 -12.68 -10.18 1.21
CA GLY A 62 -13.08 -11.11 0.14
C GLY A 62 -12.17 -10.96 -1.07
N ARG A 63 -12.75 -11.08 -2.26
CA ARG A 63 -12.08 -10.69 -3.52
C ARG A 63 -12.15 -9.18 -3.66
N CYS A 64 -11.01 -8.56 -3.92
CA CYS A 64 -10.90 -7.11 -3.99
C CYS A 64 -9.77 -6.70 -4.92
N TYR A 65 -10.06 -5.75 -5.79
CA TYR A 65 -9.12 -5.18 -6.74
C TYR A 65 -9.16 -3.66 -6.66
N TRP A 66 -8.00 -3.03 -6.63
CA TRP A 66 -7.89 -1.58 -6.74
C TRP A 66 -6.63 -1.21 -7.51
N GLU A 67 -6.62 0.01 -8.04
CA GLU A 67 -5.51 0.56 -8.79
C GLU A 67 -5.03 1.85 -8.13
N ILE A 68 -3.74 2.10 -8.24
CA ILE A 68 -3.14 3.35 -7.80
C ILE A 68 -2.17 3.90 -8.83
N ASP A 69 -2.06 5.22 -8.86
CA ASP A 69 -0.96 5.93 -9.48
C ASP A 69 -0.01 6.45 -8.40
N TRP A 70 1.29 6.39 -8.64
CA TRP A 70 2.29 6.93 -7.72
C TRP A 70 3.26 7.88 -8.42
N SER A 71 3.93 8.72 -7.63
CA SER A 71 4.97 9.62 -8.12
C SER A 71 6.08 9.81 -7.08
N GLY A 72 7.20 10.42 -7.49
CA GLY A 72 8.40 10.64 -6.68
C GLY A 72 9.57 9.75 -7.08
N ASP A 73 10.80 10.26 -6.95
CA ASP A 73 11.99 9.56 -7.44
C ASP A 73 12.46 8.45 -6.49
N ASP A 74 12.25 8.62 -5.18
CA ASP A 74 12.62 7.62 -4.18
C ASP A 74 11.58 6.48 -4.05
N GLY A 75 10.46 6.58 -4.76
CA GLY A 75 9.41 5.56 -4.79
C GLY A 75 8.44 5.59 -3.61
N VAL A 76 7.57 4.57 -3.56
CA VAL A 76 6.53 4.37 -2.54
C VAL A 76 6.45 2.91 -2.11
N PHE A 77 5.76 2.65 -1.00
CA PHE A 77 5.45 1.31 -0.52
C PHE A 77 3.96 1.06 -0.63
N ILE A 78 3.55 0.08 -1.44
CA ILE A 78 2.16 -0.33 -1.62
C ILE A 78 1.96 -1.61 -0.86
N SER A 79 1.08 -1.59 0.14
CA SER A 79 1.02 -2.66 1.13
C SER A 79 -0.42 -3.12 1.35
N VAL A 80 -0.54 -4.38 1.76
CA VAL A 80 -1.71 -4.84 2.52
C VAL A 80 -1.24 -5.21 3.92
N SER A 81 -2.05 -4.89 4.92
CA SER A 81 -1.69 -5.10 6.32
C SER A 81 -2.91 -5.43 7.16
N TYR A 82 -2.72 -6.20 8.22
CA TYR A 82 -3.73 -6.34 9.26
C TYR A 82 -3.93 -5.02 10.00
N LYS A 83 -5.17 -4.76 10.43
CA LYS A 83 -5.48 -3.55 11.21
C LYS A 83 -4.69 -3.47 12.52
N SER A 84 -4.34 -4.64 13.07
CA SER A 84 -3.61 -4.83 14.32
C SER A 84 -2.11 -4.46 14.26
N ILE A 85 -1.58 -4.09 13.08
CA ILE A 85 -0.19 -3.62 12.96
C ILE A 85 0.13 -2.51 13.97
N ARG A 86 1.28 -2.61 14.63
CA ARG A 86 1.75 -1.63 15.60
C ARG A 86 1.95 -0.27 14.92
N ARG A 87 1.53 0.81 15.59
CA ARG A 87 1.58 2.18 15.06
C ARG A 87 2.58 3.10 15.74
N LYS A 88 3.08 2.68 16.90
CA LYS A 88 3.81 3.55 17.84
C LYS A 88 5.26 3.10 18.03
N GLY A 89 6.18 4.05 17.87
CA GLY A 89 7.62 3.88 18.03
C GLY A 89 8.34 3.45 16.74
N GLY A 90 9.67 3.59 16.73
CA GLY A 90 10.52 3.33 15.57
C GLY A 90 10.99 1.87 15.42
N GLY A 91 10.20 0.92 15.92
CA GLY A 91 10.49 -0.50 15.77
C GLY A 91 10.07 -1.02 14.39
N ARG A 92 10.72 -2.10 13.93
CA ARG A 92 10.38 -2.76 12.65
C ARG A 92 8.92 -3.24 12.59
N GLU A 93 8.34 -3.56 13.74
CA GLU A 93 6.91 -3.92 13.88
C GLU A 93 5.93 -2.84 13.38
N CYS A 94 6.38 -1.59 13.24
CA CYS A 94 5.54 -0.48 12.80
C CYS A 94 5.67 -0.15 11.30
N GLU A 95 6.70 -0.66 10.62
CA GLU A 95 6.98 -0.34 9.21
C GLU A 95 6.45 -1.44 8.28
N PHE A 96 5.72 -1.08 7.23
CA PHE A 96 5.17 -2.03 6.28
C PHE A 96 6.24 -2.94 5.67
N GLY A 97 5.94 -4.23 5.58
CA GLY A 97 6.81 -5.28 5.06
C GLY A 97 7.95 -5.71 6.00
N ARG A 98 8.19 -4.99 7.10
CA ARG A 98 9.19 -5.34 8.12
C ARG A 98 8.61 -6.07 9.32
N ASN A 99 7.45 -6.69 9.17
CA ASN A 99 6.76 -7.47 10.18
C ASN A 99 5.96 -8.59 9.52
N ALA A 100 5.42 -9.51 10.31
CA ALA A 100 4.60 -10.62 9.82
C ALA A 100 3.14 -10.21 9.47
N GLN A 101 2.74 -8.98 9.78
CA GLN A 101 1.36 -8.48 9.64
C GLN A 101 1.16 -7.60 8.40
N SER A 102 2.18 -7.52 7.52
CA SER A 102 2.11 -6.72 6.30
C SER A 102 2.95 -7.32 5.17
N TRP A 103 2.43 -7.16 3.95
CA TRP A 103 3.07 -7.54 2.69
C TRP A 103 3.19 -6.27 1.87
N SER A 104 4.40 -5.90 1.48
CA SER A 104 4.68 -4.58 0.92
C SER A 104 5.50 -4.67 -0.36
N LEU A 105 4.99 -4.08 -1.43
CA LEU A 105 5.72 -3.83 -2.66
C LEU A 105 6.30 -2.43 -2.63
N ARG A 106 7.62 -2.31 -2.57
CA ARG A 106 8.31 -1.06 -2.86
C ARG A 106 8.35 -0.88 -4.38
N CYS A 107 7.84 0.24 -4.85
CA CYS A 107 7.93 0.66 -6.24
C CYS A 107 8.91 1.82 -6.33
N ASP A 108 9.94 1.69 -7.17
CA ASP A 108 10.83 2.78 -7.55
C ASP A 108 10.92 2.87 -9.08
N SER A 109 11.60 3.88 -9.60
CA SER A 109 11.68 4.11 -11.05
C SER A 109 12.50 3.05 -11.80
N SER A 110 13.29 2.25 -11.10
CA SER A 110 14.26 1.32 -11.68
C SER A 110 13.94 -0.15 -11.42
N SER A 111 13.18 -0.46 -10.36
CA SER A 111 12.98 -1.81 -9.87
C SER A 111 11.76 -1.91 -8.96
N PHE A 112 11.36 -3.15 -8.71
CA PHE A 112 10.43 -3.49 -7.65
C PHE A 112 11.13 -4.32 -6.58
N THR A 113 10.79 -4.08 -5.32
CA THR A 113 11.25 -4.90 -4.20
C THR A 113 10.05 -5.34 -3.36
N PHE A 114 9.89 -6.64 -3.19
CA PHE A 114 8.91 -7.19 -2.26
C PHE A 114 9.49 -7.29 -0.84
N ARG A 115 8.69 -6.98 0.18
CA ARG A 115 9.05 -7.06 1.59
C ARG A 115 7.94 -7.73 2.40
N HIS A 116 8.33 -8.70 3.21
CA HIS A 116 7.47 -9.34 4.20
C HIS A 116 8.31 -9.97 5.31
N ASN A 117 7.91 -9.80 6.58
CA ASN A 117 8.55 -10.42 7.74
C ASN A 117 10.09 -10.30 7.76
N HIS A 118 10.58 -9.08 7.58
CA HIS A 118 12.02 -8.73 7.48
C HIS A 118 12.76 -9.30 6.26
N THR A 119 12.11 -10.10 5.43
CA THR A 119 12.67 -10.57 4.18
C THR A 119 12.47 -9.51 3.10
N ARG A 120 13.55 -9.24 2.37
CA ARG A 120 13.55 -8.37 1.18
C ARG A 120 13.86 -9.24 -0.04
N THR A 121 13.05 -9.11 -1.08
CA THR A 121 13.24 -9.81 -2.36
C THR A 121 13.21 -8.80 -3.48
N ASP A 122 14.34 -8.58 -4.14
CA ASP A 122 14.39 -7.76 -5.35
C ASP A 122 13.79 -8.57 -6.51
N LEU A 123 12.87 -7.95 -7.24
CA LEU A 123 12.07 -8.65 -8.24
C LEU A 123 12.68 -8.44 -9.64
N PRO A 124 12.83 -9.50 -10.45
CA PRO A 124 13.43 -9.42 -11.78
C PRO A 124 12.40 -8.95 -12.83
N VAL A 125 11.66 -7.88 -12.51
CA VAL A 125 10.62 -7.29 -13.36
C VAL A 125 10.92 -5.80 -13.50
N GLU A 126 11.03 -5.33 -14.74
CA GLU A 126 11.25 -3.92 -15.04
C GLU A 126 9.95 -3.11 -14.91
N PRO A 127 9.96 -1.96 -14.21
CA PRO A 127 8.82 -1.04 -14.19
C PRO A 127 8.50 -0.50 -15.59
N LEU A 128 7.25 -0.69 -16.04
CA LEU A 128 6.68 -0.19 -17.29
C LEU A 128 5.92 1.13 -17.10
N SER A 129 5.41 1.39 -15.90
CA SER A 129 4.64 2.59 -15.58
C SER A 129 4.63 2.84 -14.06
N ARG A 130 4.08 3.99 -13.66
CA ARG A 130 3.80 4.31 -12.24
C ARG A 130 2.36 3.97 -11.80
N ARG A 131 1.70 3.06 -12.51
CA ARG A 131 0.36 2.56 -12.16
C ARG A 131 0.41 1.11 -11.73
N ILE A 132 -0.13 0.82 -10.55
CA ILE A 132 -0.08 -0.49 -9.92
C ILE A 132 -1.48 -0.97 -9.62
N GLY A 133 -1.80 -2.19 -10.05
CA GLY A 133 -3.00 -2.90 -9.66
C GLY A 133 -2.69 -3.85 -8.51
N VAL A 134 -3.58 -3.93 -7.53
CA VAL A 134 -3.47 -4.88 -6.42
C VAL A 134 -4.73 -5.72 -6.38
N PHE A 135 -4.56 -7.03 -6.42
CA PHE A 135 -5.65 -8.00 -6.27
C PHE A 135 -5.44 -8.79 -4.99
N VAL A 136 -6.50 -8.94 -4.21
CA VAL A 136 -6.57 -9.81 -3.04
C VAL A 136 -7.74 -10.75 -3.21
N ASP A 137 -7.51 -12.03 -2.94
CA ASP A 137 -8.55 -13.01 -2.61
C ASP A 137 -8.29 -13.49 -1.19
N HIS A 138 -9.00 -12.91 -0.23
CA HIS A 138 -8.79 -13.21 1.19
C HIS A 138 -9.04 -14.69 1.49
N SER A 139 -10.12 -15.25 0.92
CA SER A 139 -10.52 -16.65 1.14
C SER A 139 -9.58 -17.65 0.50
N ALA A 140 -9.06 -17.35 -0.69
CA ALA A 140 -8.08 -18.20 -1.37
C ALA A 140 -6.65 -17.97 -0.87
N GLY A 141 -6.41 -16.93 -0.06
CA GLY A 141 -5.08 -16.63 0.46
C GLY A 141 -4.13 -16.00 -0.56
N THR A 142 -4.68 -15.33 -1.56
CA THR A 142 -3.93 -14.83 -2.71
C THR A 142 -3.79 -13.31 -2.66
N LEU A 143 -2.57 -12.81 -2.87
CA LEU A 143 -2.27 -11.39 -3.08
C LEU A 143 -1.41 -11.25 -4.33
N ILE A 144 -1.82 -10.39 -5.26
CA ILE A 144 -1.12 -10.19 -6.53
C ILE A 144 -0.92 -8.69 -6.79
N PHE A 145 0.29 -8.34 -7.21
CA PHE A 145 0.64 -7.01 -7.68
C PHE A 145 0.86 -7.03 -9.19
N TYR A 146 0.29 -6.05 -9.88
CA TYR A 146 0.40 -5.87 -11.33
C TYR A 146 0.96 -4.50 -11.65
N ASN A 147 1.78 -4.39 -12.70
CA ASN A 147 2.13 -3.12 -13.30
C ASN A 147 1.23 -2.90 -14.52
N ILE A 148 0.57 -1.74 -14.55
CA ILE A 148 -0.45 -1.43 -15.57
C ILE A 148 0.15 -0.46 -16.56
N TYR A 149 0.33 -0.86 -17.81
CA TYR A 149 0.81 0.02 -18.86
C TYR A 149 -0.19 0.05 -20.00
N ARG A 150 -0.80 1.23 -20.24
CA ARG A 150 -1.93 1.38 -21.17
C ARG A 150 -3.06 0.40 -20.77
N ASP A 151 -3.45 -0.50 -21.66
CA ASP A 151 -4.51 -1.48 -21.44
C ASP A 151 -4.00 -2.86 -20.98
N THR A 152 -2.68 -3.02 -20.77
CA THR A 152 -2.07 -4.29 -20.35
C THR A 152 -1.75 -4.32 -18.86
N MET A 153 -1.88 -5.50 -18.26
CA MET A 153 -1.53 -5.79 -16.87
C MET A 153 -0.45 -6.86 -16.85
N SER A 154 0.74 -6.50 -16.34
CA SER A 154 1.86 -7.43 -16.20
C SER A 154 2.04 -7.82 -14.74
N LEU A 155 2.20 -9.11 -14.46
CA LEU A 155 2.45 -9.60 -13.10
C LEU A 155 3.80 -9.07 -12.59
N ILE A 156 3.79 -8.44 -11.41
CA ILE A 156 5.01 -8.05 -10.68
C ILE A 156 5.38 -9.16 -9.69
N HIS A 157 4.42 -9.53 -8.83
CA HIS A 157 4.63 -10.50 -7.77
C HIS A 157 3.30 -11.08 -7.30
N SER A 158 3.32 -12.34 -6.85
CA SER A 158 2.18 -13.01 -6.23
C SER A 158 2.60 -13.70 -4.94
N VAL A 159 1.74 -13.61 -3.93
CA VAL A 159 1.89 -14.28 -2.64
C VAL A 159 0.72 -15.23 -2.46
N GLN A 160 1.03 -16.45 -2.02
CA GLN A 160 0.06 -17.40 -1.51
C GLN A 160 0.32 -17.58 -0.01
N THR A 161 -0.67 -17.28 0.82
CA THR A 161 -0.57 -17.30 2.28
C THR A 161 -1.92 -17.55 2.94
N THR A 162 -1.99 -17.61 4.26
CA THR A 162 -3.25 -17.72 4.99
C THR A 162 -3.48 -16.42 5.76
N PHE A 163 -4.44 -15.62 5.32
CA PHE A 163 -4.81 -14.40 6.03
C PHE A 163 -5.66 -14.74 7.26
N THR A 164 -5.21 -14.32 8.43
CA THR A 164 -5.85 -14.63 9.73
C THR A 164 -6.73 -13.50 10.24
N GLU A 165 -6.61 -12.30 9.67
CA GLU A 165 -7.38 -11.11 10.03
C GLU A 165 -7.85 -10.38 8.76
N PRO A 166 -8.88 -9.52 8.86
CA PRO A 166 -9.20 -8.56 7.81
C PRO A 166 -7.99 -7.72 7.41
N LEU A 167 -7.77 -7.58 6.10
CA LEU A 167 -6.71 -6.74 5.56
C LEU A 167 -7.19 -5.30 5.37
N CYS A 168 -6.25 -4.37 5.33
CA CYS A 168 -6.43 -3.01 4.81
C CYS A 168 -5.33 -2.74 3.79
N ALA A 169 -5.67 -1.99 2.74
CA ALA A 169 -4.66 -1.37 1.90
C ALA A 169 -3.89 -0.31 2.70
N GLY A 170 -2.61 -0.17 2.43
CA GLY A 170 -1.71 0.74 3.13
C GLY A 170 -0.62 1.28 2.24
N PHE A 171 -0.20 2.51 2.50
CA PHE A 171 0.80 3.21 1.71
C PHE A 171 1.89 3.79 2.61
N GLY A 172 3.14 3.56 2.25
CA GLY A 172 4.32 4.17 2.89
C GLY A 172 5.07 5.06 1.91
N PHE A 173 5.71 6.11 2.42
CA PHE A 173 6.23 7.18 1.58
C PHE A 173 7.70 7.50 1.88
N ASN A 174 8.46 7.68 0.81
CA ASN A 174 9.69 8.46 0.86
C ASN A 174 9.38 9.97 0.70
N PRO A 175 10.30 10.86 1.06
CA PRO A 175 10.09 12.31 0.93
C PRO A 175 9.76 12.72 -0.51
N GLY A 176 8.72 13.54 -0.69
CA GLY A 176 8.33 14.06 -2.01
C GLY A 176 7.52 13.11 -2.89
N SER A 177 7.27 11.87 -2.45
CA SER A 177 6.43 10.92 -3.17
C SER A 177 4.93 11.14 -2.91
N SER A 178 4.10 10.66 -3.83
CA SER A 178 2.63 10.65 -3.68
C SER A 178 1.98 9.36 -4.18
N VAL A 179 0.76 9.10 -3.72
CA VAL A 179 -0.12 8.03 -4.19
C VAL A 179 -1.52 8.59 -4.40
N LYS A 180 -2.16 8.20 -5.50
CA LYS A 180 -3.56 8.50 -5.80
C LYS A 180 -4.31 7.19 -6.08
N LEU A 181 -5.41 6.98 -5.37
CA LEU A 181 -6.35 5.88 -5.59
C LEU A 181 -7.21 6.17 -6.84
N SER A 182 -7.17 5.26 -7.80
CA SER A 182 -7.99 5.31 -9.03
C SER A 182 -9.42 4.84 -8.77
#